data_AF-F4NZ01-F1
#
_entry.id   AF-F4NZ01-F1
#
_cell.length_a   1.000
_cell.length_b   1.000
_cell.length_c   1.000
_cell.angle_alpha   90.00
_cell.angle_beta   90.00
_cell.angle_gamma   90.00
#
_symmetry.space_group_name_H-M   'P 1'
#
loop_
_entity.id
_entity.type
_entity.pdbx_description
1 polymer ?
#
loop_
_entity_poly.entity_id
_entity_poly.type
_entity_poly.pdbx_seq_one_letter_code
_entity_poly.pdbx_strand_id
1 'polypeptide(L)'
;MDDDLDQEYSCSVLGLFNDAQICYTMLPQLKSYYRYGTWKDCSPQWKEFRLCVSLQATPKKEKQEILRAHAKLKKLEKFQQRSSLDVWKLREQPLPSFPIKP
;
A
#
# COMPACT_ATOMS: atom_id res chain seq x y z
N MET A 1 13.82 20.56 -1.84
CA MET A 1 13.34 19.83 -0.64
C MET A 1 11.83 19.67 -0.64
N ASP A 2 11.02 20.68 -1.03
CA ASP A 2 9.57 20.47 -1.22
C ASP A 2 9.22 19.74 -2.53
N ASP A 3 9.94 19.99 -3.64
CA ASP A 3 9.70 19.31 -4.93
C ASP A 3 9.92 17.79 -4.89
N ASP A 4 10.85 17.29 -4.06
CA ASP A 4 11.14 15.85 -3.94
C ASP A 4 9.97 15.08 -3.29
N LEU A 5 9.30 15.70 -2.31
CA LEU A 5 8.11 15.14 -1.66
C LEU A 5 6.92 15.10 -2.62
N ASP A 6 6.80 16.10 -3.47
CA ASP A 6 5.70 16.19 -4.44
C ASP A 6 5.81 15.13 -5.55
N GLN A 7 7.05 14.72 -5.87
CA GLN A 7 7.31 13.59 -6.76
C GLN A 7 6.97 12.25 -6.10
N GLU A 8 7.25 12.10 -4.80
CA GLU A 8 6.95 10.90 -3.99
C GLU A 8 5.44 10.62 -3.90
N TYR A 9 4.59 11.66 -3.87
CA TYR A 9 3.13 11.52 -3.81
C TYR A 9 2.42 11.81 -5.14
N SER A 10 3.10 11.68 -6.27
CA SER A 10 2.50 11.97 -7.58
C SER A 10 1.41 10.95 -7.97
N CYS A 11 0.25 11.48 -8.39
CA CYS A 11 -0.91 10.66 -8.77
C CYS A 11 -1.06 10.59 -10.29
N SER A 12 -0.63 9.48 -10.90
CA SER A 12 -0.79 9.22 -12.33
C SER A 12 -2.06 8.42 -12.61
N VAL A 13 -2.96 9.00 -13.40
CA VAL A 13 -4.30 8.45 -13.69
C VAL A 13 -4.20 7.17 -14.51
N LEU A 14 -3.37 7.17 -15.54
CA LEU A 14 -3.17 6.01 -16.41
C LEU A 14 -2.48 4.86 -15.65
N GLY A 15 -1.50 5.18 -14.79
CA GLY A 15 -0.83 4.19 -13.96
C GLY A 15 -1.79 3.49 -13.00
N LEU A 16 -2.57 4.28 -12.25
CA LEU A 16 -3.56 3.75 -11.31
C LEU A 16 -4.70 2.98 -12.00
N PHE A 17 -5.09 3.40 -13.21
CA PHE A 17 -6.05 2.66 -14.02
C PHE A 17 -5.51 1.29 -14.43
N ASN A 18 -4.26 1.25 -14.92
CA ASN A 18 -3.61 0.00 -15.31
C ASN A 18 -3.48 -0.95 -14.10
N ASP A 19 -3.11 -0.44 -12.93
CA ASP A 19 -3.03 -1.24 -11.71
C ASP A 19 -4.39 -1.83 -11.30
N ALA A 20 -5.47 -1.05 -11.45
CA ALA A 20 -6.83 -1.52 -11.19
C ALA A 20 -7.25 -2.62 -12.18
N GLN A 21 -6.91 -2.49 -13.46
CA GLN A 21 -7.18 -3.51 -14.48
C GLN A 21 -6.36 -4.78 -14.26
N ILE A 22 -5.08 -4.66 -13.93
CA ILE A 22 -4.19 -5.81 -13.64
C ILE A 22 -4.78 -6.68 -12.52
N CYS A 23 -5.45 -6.07 -11.54
CA CYS A 23 -6.10 -6.83 -10.47
C CYS A 23 -7.15 -7.84 -10.98
N TYR A 24 -7.87 -7.53 -12.06
CA TYR A 24 -8.87 -8.42 -12.65
C TYR A 24 -8.31 -9.45 -13.61
N THR A 25 -7.02 -9.41 -13.92
CA THR A 25 -6.41 -10.40 -14.80
C THR A 25 -6.48 -11.80 -14.18
N MET A 26 -6.53 -12.83 -15.03
CA MET A 26 -6.80 -14.21 -14.61
C MET A 26 -5.76 -14.76 -13.64
N LEU A 27 -4.48 -14.49 -13.86
CA LEU A 27 -3.38 -15.03 -13.05
C LEU A 27 -3.43 -14.60 -11.57
N PRO A 28 -3.51 -13.31 -11.21
CA PRO A 28 -3.60 -12.89 -9.82
C PRO A 28 -4.90 -13.34 -9.15
N GLN A 29 -6.00 -13.40 -9.90
CA GLN A 29 -7.28 -13.87 -9.40
C GLN A 29 -7.25 -15.36 -9.07
N LEU A 30 -6.73 -16.19 -9.97
CA LEU A 30 -6.55 -17.63 -9.73
C LEU A 30 -5.59 -17.90 -8.57
N LYS A 31 -4.50 -17.13 -8.45
CA LYS A 31 -3.56 -17.24 -7.33
C LYS A 31 -4.21 -16.91 -5.98
N SER A 32 -5.06 -15.89 -5.94
CA SER A 32 -5.83 -15.54 -4.73
C SER A 32 -6.80 -16.66 -4.38
N TYR A 33 -7.53 -17.15 -5.37
CA TYR A 33 -8.47 -18.25 -5.19
C TYR A 33 -7.78 -19.51 -4.68
N TYR A 34 -6.64 -19.89 -5.25
CA TYR A 34 -5.84 -21.03 -4.80
C TYR A 34 -5.35 -20.88 -3.35
N ARG A 35 -4.91 -19.69 -2.93
CA ARG A 35 -4.33 -19.47 -1.59
C ARG A 35 -5.38 -19.28 -0.50
N TYR A 36 -6.46 -18.57 -0.81
CA TYR A 36 -7.41 -18.08 0.17
C TYR A 36 -8.84 -18.60 -0.05
N GLY A 37 -9.11 -19.29 -1.15
CA GLY A 37 -10.46 -19.77 -1.52
C GLY A 37 -11.40 -18.67 -2.01
N THR A 38 -10.94 -17.43 -2.11
CA THR A 38 -11.74 -16.28 -2.51
C THR A 38 -11.08 -15.52 -3.65
N TRP A 39 -11.92 -14.96 -4.52
CA TRP A 39 -11.47 -13.97 -5.49
C TRP A 39 -10.82 -12.79 -4.78
N LYS A 40 -9.82 -12.19 -5.42
CA LYS A 40 -9.10 -11.04 -4.86
C LYS A 40 -10.02 -9.82 -4.90
N ASP A 41 -10.15 -9.15 -3.76
CA ASP A 41 -10.82 -7.85 -3.72
C ASP A 41 -9.97 -6.80 -4.46
N CYS A 42 -10.53 -6.24 -5.53
CA CYS A 42 -9.94 -5.17 -6.33
C CYS A 42 -10.47 -3.78 -5.96
N SER A 43 -11.38 -3.68 -4.99
CA SER A 43 -11.91 -2.40 -4.51
C SER A 43 -10.85 -1.39 -4.06
N PRO A 44 -9.72 -1.75 -3.41
CA PRO A 44 -8.76 -0.75 -2.96
C PRO A 44 -8.06 -0.06 -4.14
N GLN A 45 -7.67 -0.77 -5.20
CA GLN A 45 -7.05 -0.18 -6.39
C GLN A 45 -8.00 0.81 -7.08
N TRP A 46 -9.29 0.49 -7.13
CA TRP A 46 -10.30 1.39 -7.70
C TRP A 46 -10.56 2.62 -6.85
N LYS A 47 -10.46 2.53 -5.53
CA LYS A 47 -10.55 3.69 -4.63
C LYS A 47 -9.42 4.67 -4.90
N GLU A 48 -8.19 4.19 -5.06
CA GLU A 48 -7.03 5.03 -5.42
C GLU A 48 -7.23 5.74 -6.76
N PHE A 49 -7.70 4.99 -7.77
CA PHE A 49 -8.00 5.57 -9.08
C PHE A 49 -9.07 6.67 -8.99
N ARG A 50 -10.19 6.40 -8.29
CA ARG A 50 -11.28 7.37 -8.12
C ARG A 50 -10.83 8.62 -7.37
N LEU A 51 -10.02 8.45 -6.31
CA LEU A 51 -9.41 9.56 -5.58
C LEU A 51 -8.57 10.42 -6.54
N CYS A 52 -7.71 9.78 -7.35
CA CYS A 52 -6.89 10.49 -8.32
C CYS A 52 -7.71 11.31 -9.31
N VAL A 53 -8.78 10.71 -9.83
CA VAL A 53 -9.70 11.36 -10.77
C VAL A 53 -10.39 12.55 -10.12
N SER A 54 -10.87 12.42 -8.88
CA SER A 54 -11.51 13.53 -8.16
C SER A 54 -10.56 14.71 -7.92
N LEU A 55 -9.26 14.43 -7.77
CA LEU A 55 -8.22 15.44 -7.51
C LEU A 55 -7.64 16.06 -8.78
N GLN A 56 -8.15 15.73 -9.97
CA GLN A 56 -7.68 16.38 -11.21
C GLN A 56 -8.14 17.83 -11.31
N ALA A 57 -9.34 18.14 -10.78
CA ALA A 57 -9.92 19.48 -10.82
C ALA A 57 -9.41 20.41 -9.70
N THR A 58 -8.76 19.86 -8.68
CA THR A 58 -8.28 20.63 -7.52
C THR A 58 -6.95 21.34 -7.81
N PRO A 59 -6.71 22.53 -7.21
CA PRO A 59 -5.45 23.24 -7.35
C PRO A 59 -4.27 22.41 -6.80
N LYS A 60 -3.07 22.62 -7.38
CA LYS A 60 -1.88 21.79 -7.08
C LYS A 60 -1.54 21.68 -5.60
N LYS A 61 -1.63 22.79 -4.85
CA LYS A 61 -1.30 22.83 -3.41
C LYS A 61 -2.24 21.95 -2.58
N GLU A 62 -3.54 22.13 -2.76
CA GLU A 62 -4.58 21.36 -2.05
C GLU A 62 -4.52 19.87 -2.43
N LYS A 63 -4.28 19.58 -3.72
CA LYS A 63 -4.08 18.21 -4.19
C LYS A 63 -2.95 17.49 -3.44
N GLN A 64 -1.81 18.16 -3.25
CA GLN A 64 -0.67 17.59 -2.54
C GLN A 64 -0.98 17.33 -1.07
N GLU A 65 -1.67 18.24 -0.40
CA GLU A 65 -2.09 18.07 1.00
C GLU A 65 -2.99 16.85 1.16
N ILE A 66 -3.98 16.69 0.27
CA ILE A 66 -4.89 15.54 0.29
C ILE A 66 -4.12 14.23 0.02
N LEU A 67 -3.22 14.22 -0.97
CA LEU A 67 -2.42 13.03 -1.28
C LEU A 67 -1.49 12.64 -0.12
N ARG A 68 -0.87 13.61 0.55
CA ARG A 68 -0.04 13.38 1.74
C ARG A 68 -0.88 12.82 2.89
N ALA A 69 -2.05 13.38 3.16
CA ALA A 69 -2.95 12.88 4.20
C ALA A 69 -3.40 11.44 3.91
N HIS A 70 -3.80 11.18 2.66
CA HIS A 70 -4.19 9.84 2.22
C HIS A 70 -3.06 8.82 2.34
N ALA A 71 -1.84 9.17 1.90
CA ALA A 71 -0.67 8.30 2.02
C ALA A 71 -0.32 7.98 3.48
N LYS A 72 -0.46 8.96 4.39
CA LYS A 72 -0.30 8.74 5.84
C LYS A 72 -1.32 7.74 6.36
N LEU A 73 -2.60 7.91 6.05
CA LEU A 73 -3.67 6.98 6.46
C LEU A 73 -3.42 5.57 5.94
N LYS A 74 -3.11 5.42 4.65
CA LYS A 74 -2.79 4.13 4.03
C LYS A 74 -1.59 3.44 4.68
N LYS A 75 -0.57 4.22 5.05
CA LYS A 75 0.60 3.71 5.77
C LYS A 75 0.20 3.18 7.15
N LEU A 76 -0.65 3.90 7.88
CA LEU A 76 -1.18 3.46 9.17
C LEU A 76 -2.02 2.17 9.05
N GLU A 77 -2.93 2.10 8.08
CA GLU A 77 -3.74 0.89 7.81
C GLU A 77 -2.85 -0.32 7.51
N LYS A 78 -1.81 -0.14 6.67
CA LYS A 78 -0.86 -1.20 6.35
C LYS A 78 -0.12 -1.71 7.60
N PHE A 79 0.27 -0.83 8.50
CA PHE A 79 0.91 -1.22 9.76
C PHE A 79 -0.04 -1.96 10.70
N GLN A 80 -1.33 -1.60 10.71
CA GLN A 80 -2.34 -2.26 11.53
C GLN A 80 -2.69 -3.68 11.03
N GLN A 81 -2.72 -3.90 9.72
CA GLN A 81 -3.26 -5.14 9.14
C GLN A 81 -2.47 -6.40 9.49
N ARG A 82 -1.12 -6.36 9.52
CA ARG A 82 -0.26 -7.52 9.81
C ARG A 82 1.11 -7.09 10.31
N SER A 83 1.22 -6.70 11.58
CA SER A 83 2.52 -6.59 12.20
C SER A 83 3.01 -7.98 12.59
N SER A 84 4.27 -8.32 12.30
CA SER A 84 4.90 -9.54 12.84
C SER A 84 4.92 -9.53 14.37
N LEU A 85 4.71 -8.37 14.99
CA LEU A 85 4.59 -8.19 16.44
C LEU A 85 3.34 -8.86 17.03
N ASP A 86 2.32 -9.12 16.22
CA ASP A 86 1.11 -9.84 16.64
C ASP A 86 1.38 -11.35 16.83
N VAL A 87 2.30 -11.91 16.04
CA VAL A 87 2.73 -13.32 16.16
C VAL A 87 3.97 -13.47 17.04
N TRP A 88 4.88 -12.50 17.01
CA TRP A 88 6.20 -12.58 17.64
C TRP A 88 6.49 -11.35 18.51
N LYS A 89 6.74 -11.55 19.80
CA LYS A 89 7.23 -10.47 20.67
C LYS A 89 8.69 -10.16 20.36
N LEU A 90 9.07 -8.87 20.42
CA LEU A 90 10.46 -8.46 20.29
C LEU A 90 11.28 -9.09 21.43
N ARG A 91 12.43 -9.68 21.13
CA ARG A 91 13.32 -10.20 22.17
C ARG A 91 14.06 -9.04 22.83
N GLU A 92 13.97 -8.97 24.16
CA GLU A 92 14.74 -8.01 24.96
C GLU A 92 16.20 -8.46 25.17
N GLN A 93 16.45 -9.77 25.08
CA GLN A 93 17.78 -10.35 25.33
C GLN A 93 18.23 -11.23 24.15
N PRO A 94 19.55 -11.22 23.83
CA PRO A 94 20.12 -12.15 22.86
C PRO A 94 19.98 -13.59 23.34
N LEU A 95 19.98 -14.54 22.41
CA LEU A 95 19.94 -15.96 22.76
C LEU A 95 21.19 -16.34 23.55
N PRO A 96 21.09 -17.22 24.57
CA PRO A 96 22.22 -17.55 25.46
C PRO A 96 23.48 -18.07 24.75
N SER A 97 23.34 -18.63 23.56
CA SER A 97 24.42 -19.23 22.76
C SER A 97 24.68 -18.52 21.43
N PHE A 98 24.17 -17.29 21.24
CA PHE A 98 24.38 -16.52 20.02
C PHE A 98 25.51 -15.48 20.19
N PRO A 99 26.47 -15.37 19.25
CA PRO A 99 26.63 -16.20 18.05
C PRO A 99 27.14 -17.61 18.39
N ILE A 100 26.65 -18.61 17.65
CA ILE A 100 27.15 -19.98 17.74
C ILE A 100 28.62 -19.92 17.32
N LYS A 101 29.54 -20.24 18.24
CA LYS A 101 30.96 -20.37 17.90
C LYS A 101 31.10 -21.52 16.90
N PRO A 102 31.86 -21.33 15.81
CA PRO A 102 32.10 -22.37 14.82
C PRO A 102 32.73 -23.61 15.44
#